data_AF-A0A3B1C0S2-F1
#
_entry.id   AF-A0A3B1C0S2-F1
#
_cell.length_a   1.000
_cell.length_b   1.000
_cell.length_c   1.000
_cell.angle_alpha   90.00
_cell.angle_beta   90.00
_cell.angle_gamma   90.00
#
_symmetry.space_group_name_H-M   'P 1'
#
loop_
_entity.id
_entity.type
_entity.pdbx_description
1 polymer ?
#
loop_
_entity_poly.entity_id
_entity_poly.type
_entity_poly.pdbx_seq_one_letter_code
_entity_poly.pdbx_strand_id
1 'polypeptide(L)'
;MIKAELWAFQNTEKAAHIMSKDGAGYLPLPEKVIKRAMTYYDPQVYGKQGTGAIQHPEWEAKRWSCQPYQFASTTDRVVAELKRTKMEGKVDFIQKLDQNKVQSELMYLDGVVEAAAKLGGLHQFDGVNKDDPYNRVEVIGI
;
A
#
# COMPACT_ATOMS: atom_id res chain seq x y z
N MET A 1 15.47 -1.67 -1.09
CA MET A 1 14.08 -1.65 -0.62
C MET A 1 13.17 -2.46 -1.54
N ILE A 2 13.00 -2.07 -2.82
CA ILE A 2 12.06 -2.72 -3.76
C ILE A 2 12.22 -4.24 -3.87
N LYS A 3 13.45 -4.75 -3.94
CA LYS A 3 13.72 -6.20 -3.95
C LYS A 3 13.19 -6.91 -2.69
N ALA A 4 13.33 -6.29 -1.52
CA ALA A 4 12.87 -6.86 -0.27
C ALA A 4 11.34 -6.82 -0.18
N GLU A 5 10.70 -5.75 -0.65
CA GLU A 5 9.24 -5.65 -0.73
C GLU A 5 8.65 -6.72 -1.65
N LEU A 6 9.23 -6.90 -2.85
CA LEU A 6 8.80 -7.95 -3.77
C LEU A 6 8.96 -9.34 -3.16
N TRP A 7 10.12 -9.61 -2.53
CA TRP A 7 10.36 -10.88 -1.86
C TRP A 7 9.36 -11.12 -0.72
N ALA A 8 9.12 -10.12 0.13
CA ALA A 8 8.20 -10.23 1.26
C ALA A 8 6.75 -10.44 0.80
N PHE A 9 6.35 -9.75 -0.26
CA PHE A 9 5.06 -9.92 -0.90
C PHE A 9 4.88 -11.36 -1.44
N GLN A 10 5.89 -11.90 -2.15
CA GLN A 10 5.85 -13.28 -2.65
C GLN A 10 6.03 -14.35 -1.57
N ASN A 11 6.50 -13.98 -0.37
CA ASN A 11 6.82 -14.89 0.73
C ASN A 11 6.14 -14.44 2.04
N THR A 12 4.88 -14.00 1.97
CA THR A 12 4.18 -13.35 3.08
C THR A 12 4.28 -14.09 4.42
N GLU A 13 4.10 -15.42 4.43
CA GLU A 13 4.20 -16.18 5.69
C GLU A 13 5.62 -16.20 6.26
N LYS A 14 6.64 -16.33 5.40
CA LYS A 14 8.04 -16.27 5.85
C LYS A 14 8.40 -14.87 6.33
N ALA A 15 7.90 -13.83 5.66
CA ALA A 15 8.05 -12.46 6.10
C ALA A 15 7.37 -12.24 7.47
N ALA A 16 6.20 -12.82 7.69
CA ALA A 16 5.51 -12.79 8.98
C ALA A 16 6.33 -13.45 10.10
N HIS A 17 6.93 -14.62 9.83
CA HIS A 17 7.84 -15.27 10.76
C HIS A 17 9.05 -14.40 11.08
N ILE A 18 9.76 -13.89 10.07
CA ILE A 18 10.93 -13.00 10.26
C ILE A 18 10.57 -11.80 11.12
N MET A 19 9.44 -11.14 10.87
CA MET A 19 9.02 -9.97 11.64
C MET A 19 8.62 -10.29 13.07
N SER A 20 8.13 -11.51 13.35
CA SER A 20 7.65 -11.88 14.67
C SER A 20 8.76 -12.06 15.70
N LYS A 21 8.38 -12.07 16.98
CA LYS A 21 9.28 -12.38 18.11
C LYS A 21 9.87 -13.80 18.04
N ASP A 22 9.22 -14.70 17.30
CA ASP A 22 9.64 -16.10 17.14
C ASP A 22 10.63 -16.26 15.97
N GLY A 23 10.88 -15.18 15.20
CA GLY A 23 11.90 -15.09 14.14
C GLY A 23 13.01 -14.09 14.50
N ALA A 24 13.10 -12.98 13.77
CA ALA A 24 14.13 -11.95 14.00
C ALA A 24 13.74 -10.88 15.03
N GLY A 25 12.50 -10.89 15.52
CA GLY A 25 12.07 -10.06 16.65
C GLY A 25 11.84 -8.58 16.35
N TYR A 26 11.57 -8.21 15.09
CA TYR A 26 11.28 -6.82 14.72
C TYR A 26 9.95 -6.30 15.30
N LEU A 27 8.98 -7.18 15.54
CA LEU A 27 7.72 -6.89 16.20
C LEU A 27 7.62 -7.75 17.47
N PRO A 28 7.22 -7.18 18.63
CA PRO A 28 7.17 -7.89 19.91
C PRO A 28 5.91 -8.77 20.05
N LEU A 29 5.49 -9.45 18.98
CA LEU A 29 4.30 -10.28 18.92
C LEU A 29 4.63 -11.70 18.41
N PRO A 30 3.93 -12.74 18.89
CA PRO A 30 4.09 -14.12 18.39
C PRO A 30 3.80 -14.24 16.89
N GLU A 31 4.45 -15.19 16.23
CA GLU A 31 4.27 -15.47 14.79
C GLU A 31 2.80 -15.66 14.43
N LYS A 32 2.07 -16.45 15.22
CA LYS A 32 0.64 -16.73 14.96
C LYS A 32 -0.21 -15.47 14.83
N VAL A 33 0.13 -14.40 15.58
CA VAL A 33 -0.58 -13.12 15.55
C VAL A 33 -0.24 -12.35 14.29
N ILE A 34 1.06 -12.23 14.00
CA ILE A 34 1.59 -11.51 12.83
C ILE A 34 1.13 -12.19 11.54
N LYS A 35 1.28 -13.52 11.44
CA LYS A 35 0.83 -14.31 10.30
C LYS A 35 -0.67 -14.14 10.05
N ARG A 36 -1.50 -14.24 11.09
CA ARG A 36 -2.96 -14.01 10.94
C ARG A 36 -3.26 -12.61 10.43
N ALA A 37 -2.62 -11.57 10.96
CA ALA A 37 -2.86 -10.19 10.54
C ALA A 37 -2.55 -9.99 9.04
N MET A 38 -1.51 -10.64 8.55
CA MET A 38 -0.99 -10.47 7.18
C MET A 38 -1.64 -11.39 6.15
N THR A 39 -2.17 -12.56 6.55
CA THR A 39 -2.69 -13.55 5.59
C THR A 39 -4.19 -13.83 5.69
N TYR A 40 -4.83 -13.58 6.84
CA TYR A 40 -6.20 -14.03 7.04
C TYR A 40 -7.21 -13.11 6.32
N TYR A 41 -7.84 -13.64 5.27
CA TYR A 41 -8.88 -12.98 4.48
C TYR A 41 -9.92 -14.00 4.02
N ASP A 42 -10.86 -14.31 4.90
CA ASP A 42 -11.84 -15.38 4.70
C ASP A 42 -13.20 -14.80 4.30
N PRO A 43 -13.71 -15.09 3.08
CA PRO A 43 -15.03 -14.63 2.63
C PRO A 43 -16.20 -15.18 3.45
N GLN A 44 -16.06 -16.30 4.17
CA GLN A 44 -17.12 -16.76 5.06
C GLN A 44 -17.23 -15.88 6.29
N VAL A 45 -16.10 -15.43 6.83
CA VAL A 45 -16.06 -14.55 8.00
C VAL A 45 -16.34 -13.11 7.62
N TYR A 46 -15.73 -12.59 6.56
CA TYR A 46 -15.82 -11.18 6.21
C TYR A 46 -16.80 -10.87 5.08
N GLY A 47 -17.28 -11.87 4.34
CA GLY A 47 -18.28 -11.68 3.28
C GLY A 47 -19.69 -11.49 3.82
N LYS A 48 -20.67 -11.46 2.91
CA LYS A 48 -22.08 -11.13 3.20
C LYS A 48 -22.73 -12.03 4.26
N GLN A 49 -22.33 -13.30 4.34
CA GLN A 49 -22.86 -14.26 5.30
C GLN A 49 -22.22 -14.13 6.70
N GLY A 50 -21.05 -13.48 6.79
CA GLY A 50 -20.35 -13.22 8.04
C GLY A 50 -20.58 -11.78 8.51
N THR A 51 -19.50 -10.98 8.59
CA THR A 51 -19.58 -9.59 9.04
C THR A 51 -20.06 -8.60 7.97
N GLY A 52 -20.11 -9.00 6.70
CA GLY A 52 -20.44 -8.10 5.59
C GLY A 52 -19.39 -7.03 5.28
N ALA A 53 -18.15 -7.20 5.75
CA ALA A 53 -17.06 -6.24 5.55
C ALA A 53 -16.52 -6.23 4.11
N ILE A 54 -16.53 -7.37 3.43
CA ILE A 54 -16.18 -7.47 2.01
C ILE A 54 -17.43 -7.14 1.20
N GLN A 55 -17.52 -5.89 0.74
CA GLN A 55 -18.61 -5.40 -0.10
C GLN A 55 -18.34 -5.56 -1.60
N HIS A 56 -17.05 -5.53 -1.98
CA HIS A 56 -16.57 -5.55 -3.36
C HIS A 56 -15.60 -6.72 -3.60
N PRO A 57 -16.07 -7.98 -3.62
CA PRO A 57 -15.21 -9.14 -3.86
C PRO A 57 -14.54 -9.10 -5.25
N GLU A 58 -15.14 -8.42 -6.22
CA GLU A 58 -14.64 -8.25 -7.59
C GLU A 58 -13.36 -7.40 -7.68
N TRP A 59 -12.99 -6.69 -6.62
CA TRP A 59 -11.72 -5.94 -6.60
C TRP A 59 -10.51 -6.83 -6.35
N GLU A 60 -10.72 -8.11 -6.04
CA GLU A 60 -9.65 -9.10 -5.81
C GLU A 60 -8.60 -8.63 -4.78
N ALA A 61 -9.04 -7.87 -3.78
CA ALA A 61 -8.17 -7.31 -2.76
C ALA A 61 -7.50 -8.43 -1.94
N LYS A 62 -6.19 -8.28 -1.71
CA LYS A 62 -5.44 -9.15 -0.79
C LYS A 62 -5.37 -8.52 0.60
N ARG A 63 -5.18 -9.37 1.62
CA ARG A 63 -4.98 -8.89 3.00
C ARG A 63 -3.77 -7.98 3.14
N TRP A 64 -2.71 -8.33 2.41
CA TRP A 64 -1.50 -7.54 2.29
C TRP A 64 -1.08 -7.52 0.82
N SER A 65 -0.87 -6.32 0.30
CA SER A 65 -0.23 -6.05 -0.98
C SER A 65 0.84 -4.98 -0.77
N CYS A 66 1.84 -4.95 -1.65
CA CYS A 66 2.88 -3.93 -1.66
C CYS A 66 2.83 -3.20 -3.00
N GLN A 67 2.93 -1.87 -2.96
CA GLN A 67 3.05 -1.02 -4.15
C GLN A 67 4.17 -0.01 -3.91
N PRO A 68 5.33 -0.17 -4.56
CA PRO A 68 6.50 0.64 -4.23
C PRO A 68 6.50 2.03 -4.88
N TYR A 69 5.70 2.23 -5.93
CA TYR A 69 5.64 3.48 -6.69
C TYR A 69 4.58 4.41 -6.12
N GLN A 70 4.98 5.64 -5.79
CA GLN A 70 4.11 6.65 -5.21
C GLN A 70 3.32 7.36 -6.31
N PHE A 71 2.15 6.83 -6.68
CA PHE A 71 1.30 7.40 -7.73
C PHE A 71 0.86 8.84 -7.41
N ALA A 72 0.92 9.73 -8.40
CA ALA A 72 0.50 11.14 -8.27
C ALA A 72 -0.95 11.25 -7.77
N SER A 73 -1.86 10.44 -8.32
CA SER A 73 -3.27 10.40 -7.93
C SER A 73 -3.48 10.19 -6.43
N THR A 74 -2.66 9.34 -5.80
CA THR A 74 -2.73 9.09 -4.36
C THR A 74 -2.23 10.29 -3.57
N THR A 75 -1.08 10.86 -3.96
CA THR A 75 -0.53 12.06 -3.30
C THR A 75 -1.50 13.24 -3.40
N ASP A 76 -2.06 13.47 -4.58
CA ASP A 76 -3.07 14.50 -4.84
C ASP A 76 -4.27 14.33 -3.92
N ARG A 77 -4.76 13.08 -3.81
CA ARG A 77 -5.88 12.75 -2.93
C ARG A 77 -5.57 13.01 -1.47
N VAL A 78 -4.38 12.59 -1.00
CA VAL A 78 -3.93 12.84 0.37
C VAL A 78 -3.87 14.34 0.64
N VAL A 79 -3.27 15.13 -0.25
CA VAL A 79 -3.20 16.60 -0.10
C VAL A 79 -4.59 17.23 -0.06
N ALA A 80 -5.52 16.77 -0.91
CA ALA A 80 -6.89 17.24 -0.90
C ALA A 80 -7.62 16.96 0.43
N GLU A 81 -7.41 15.79 1.01
CA GLU A 81 -7.98 15.43 2.32
C GLU A 81 -7.29 16.18 3.46
N LEU A 82 -5.98 16.36 3.42
CA LEU A 82 -5.23 17.16 4.40
C LEU A 82 -5.74 18.60 4.44
N LYS A 83 -6.05 19.22 3.30
CA LYS A 83 -6.62 20.57 3.23
C LYS A 83 -8.00 20.69 3.89
N ARG A 84 -8.76 19.59 3.98
CA ARG A 84 -10.11 19.54 4.58
C ARG A 84 -10.09 19.04 6.02
N THR A 85 -9.00 18.42 6.45
CA THR A 85 -8.87 17.84 7.78
C THR A 85 -8.58 18.93 8.80
N LYS A 86 -9.38 18.98 9.86
CA LYS A 86 -9.10 19.86 11.01
C LYS A 86 -7.91 19.29 11.78
N MET A 87 -6.84 20.07 11.89
CA MET A 87 -5.60 19.70 12.56
C MET A 87 -5.21 20.75 13.59
N GLU A 88 -4.54 20.33 14.66
CA GLU A 88 -3.92 21.22 15.62
C GLU A 88 -2.54 21.69 15.14
N GLY A 89 -2.04 22.80 15.70
CA GLY A 89 -0.74 23.37 15.34
C GLY A 89 -0.76 24.26 14.09
N LYS A 90 0.43 24.50 13.51
CA LYS A 90 0.61 25.42 12.37
C LYS A 90 0.43 24.68 11.05
N VAL A 91 -0.79 24.67 10.53
CA VAL A 91 -1.17 23.93 9.30
C VAL A 91 -1.48 24.83 8.09
N ASP A 92 -1.33 26.14 8.22
CA ASP A 92 -1.61 27.11 7.14
C ASP A 92 -0.80 26.85 5.87
N PHE A 93 0.36 26.19 5.97
CA PHE A 93 1.18 25.83 4.82
C PHE A 93 0.50 24.78 3.94
N ILE A 94 -0.30 23.87 4.51
CA ILE A 94 -1.01 22.82 3.78
C ILE A 94 -1.98 23.44 2.77
N GLN A 95 -2.64 24.54 3.16
CA GLN A 95 -3.54 25.28 2.27
C GLN A 95 -2.83 25.91 1.08
N LYS A 96 -1.53 26.17 1.21
CA LYS A 96 -0.69 26.82 0.19
C LYS A 96 0.01 25.83 -0.75
N LEU A 97 -0.08 24.52 -0.50
CA LEU A 97 0.52 23.51 -1.35
C LEU A 97 -0.13 23.52 -2.74
N ASP A 98 0.71 23.58 -3.78
CA ASP A 98 0.31 23.25 -5.14
C ASP A 98 0.17 21.73 -5.24
N GLN A 99 -1.07 21.26 -5.28
CA GLN A 99 -1.41 19.84 -5.21
C GLN A 99 -0.67 19.04 -6.29
N ASN A 100 -0.58 19.59 -7.51
CA ASN A 100 -0.03 18.91 -8.68
C ASN A 100 1.50 18.78 -8.65
N LYS A 101 2.18 19.40 -7.68
CA LYS A 101 3.65 19.38 -7.57
C LYS A 101 4.16 18.58 -6.38
N VAL A 102 3.30 18.26 -5.42
CA VAL A 102 3.72 17.64 -4.15
C VAL A 102 4.44 16.31 -4.39
N GLN A 103 3.95 15.48 -5.31
CA GLN A 103 4.57 14.19 -5.62
C GLN A 103 5.97 14.39 -6.21
N SER A 104 6.10 15.21 -7.26
CA SER A 104 7.38 15.46 -7.93
C SER A 104 8.41 16.16 -7.05
N GLU A 105 7.97 17.01 -6.12
CA GLU A 105 8.87 17.77 -5.24
C GLU A 105 9.33 16.97 -4.01
N LEU A 106 8.55 15.98 -3.56
CA LEU A 106 8.85 15.23 -2.33
C LEU A 106 9.27 13.78 -2.54
N MET A 107 8.85 13.14 -3.64
CA MET A 107 9.04 11.71 -3.84
C MET A 107 10.22 11.43 -4.77
N TYR A 108 11.04 10.44 -4.40
CA TYR A 108 12.14 9.97 -5.24
C TYR A 108 11.68 8.83 -6.16
N LEU A 109 11.04 9.18 -7.27
CA LEU A 109 10.43 8.22 -8.19
C LEU A 109 11.46 7.48 -9.05
N ASP A 110 12.51 8.17 -9.51
CA ASP A 110 13.51 7.61 -10.44
C ASP A 110 14.18 6.36 -9.87
N GLY A 111 14.53 6.38 -8.58
CA GLY A 111 15.11 5.22 -7.91
C GLY A 111 14.16 4.02 -7.81
N VAL A 112 12.86 4.27 -7.68
CA VAL A 112 11.85 3.20 -7.68
C VAL A 112 11.73 2.61 -9.08
N VAL A 113 11.67 3.46 -10.12
CA VAL A 113 11.60 3.04 -11.52
C VAL A 113 12.82 2.19 -11.88
N GLU A 114 14.03 2.66 -11.59
CA GLU A 114 15.27 1.95 -11.88
C GLU A 114 15.35 0.61 -11.13
N ALA A 115 15.00 0.59 -9.85
CA ALA A 115 15.03 -0.63 -9.05
C ALA A 115 13.97 -1.64 -9.49
N ALA A 116 12.76 -1.18 -9.86
CA ALA A 116 11.71 -2.04 -10.37
C ALA A 116 12.09 -2.64 -11.73
N ALA A 117 12.70 -1.85 -12.64
CA ALA A 117 13.16 -2.33 -13.94
C ALA A 117 14.14 -3.51 -13.80
N LYS A 118 15.06 -3.44 -12.82
CA LYS A 118 16.00 -4.54 -12.50
C LYS A 118 15.33 -5.83 -12.00
N LEU A 119 14.06 -5.75 -11.58
CA LEU A 119 13.27 -6.88 -11.07
C LEU A 119 12.22 -7.37 -12.07
N GLY A 120 12.26 -6.90 -13.31
CA GLY A 120 11.28 -7.23 -14.35
C GLY A 120 10.14 -6.23 -14.47
N GLY A 121 10.20 -5.09 -13.79
CA GLY A 121 9.24 -4.00 -13.89
C GLY A 121 8.19 -3.97 -12.77
N LEU A 122 7.42 -2.88 -12.73
CA LEU A 122 6.47 -2.63 -11.65
C LEU A 122 5.26 -3.59 -11.66
N HIS A 123 4.96 -4.21 -12.80
CA HIS A 123 3.88 -5.21 -12.92
C HIS A 123 4.09 -6.50 -12.11
N GLN A 124 5.27 -6.67 -11.50
CA GLN A 124 5.54 -7.73 -10.53
C GLN A 124 4.76 -7.53 -9.22
N PHE A 125 4.24 -6.33 -8.98
CA PHE A 125 3.44 -5.96 -7.82
C PHE A 125 1.94 -5.96 -8.17
N ASP A 126 1.10 -6.22 -7.16
CA ASP A 126 -0.36 -6.27 -7.34
C ASP A 126 -0.97 -4.91 -7.73
N GLY A 127 -2.03 -4.97 -8.53
CA GLY A 127 -2.83 -3.80 -8.89
C GLY A 127 -2.14 -2.82 -9.84
N VAL A 128 -1.05 -3.25 -10.49
CA VAL A 128 -0.33 -2.46 -11.48
C VAL A 128 -0.81 -2.82 -12.88
N ASN A 129 -1.26 -1.82 -13.64
CA ASN A 129 -1.61 -1.98 -15.05
C ASN A 129 -0.32 -2.26 -15.85
N LYS A 130 -0.30 -3.34 -16.64
CA LYS A 130 0.88 -3.72 -17.43
C LYS A 130 1.17 -2.75 -18.57
N ASP A 131 0.12 -2.18 -19.16
CA ASP A 131 0.22 -1.28 -20.30
C ASP A 131 0.51 0.17 -19.86
N ASP A 132 0.18 0.50 -18.61
CA ASP A 132 0.40 1.81 -18.02
C ASP A 132 0.78 1.71 -16.53
N PRO A 133 1.99 1.21 -16.21
CA PRO A 133 2.34 0.83 -14.85
C PRO A 133 2.53 2.01 -13.89
N TYR A 134 2.75 3.21 -14.41
CA TYR A 134 3.09 4.39 -13.61
C TYR A 134 1.96 5.40 -13.46
N ASN A 135 0.81 5.15 -14.10
CA ASN A 135 -0.37 5.98 -13.95
C ASN A 135 -1.54 5.15 -13.42
N ARG A 136 -2.35 5.79 -12.57
CA ARG A 136 -3.63 5.26 -12.11
C ARG A 136 -4.54 6.40 -11.71
N VAL A 137 -5.82 6.09 -11.50
CA VAL A 137 -6.81 7.03 -10.97
C VAL A 137 -7.39 6.44 -9.69
N GLU A 138 -7.45 7.24 -8.62
CA GLU A 138 -8.19 6.86 -7.42
C GLU A 138 -9.68 7.07 -7.68
N VAL A 139 -10.47 6.01 -7.58
CA VAL A 139 -11.94 6.07 -7.71
C VAL A 139 -12.56 5.85 -6.34
N ILE A 140 -13.42 6.77 -5.91
CA ILE A 140 -14.22 6.63 -4.69
C ILE A 140 -15.68 6.60 -5.12
N GLY A 141 -16.27 5.41 -5.12
CA GLY A 141 -17.71 5.26 -5.19
C GLY A 141 -18.33 5.59 -3.83
N ILE A 142 -19.40 6.39 -3.84
CA ILE A 142 -20.24 6.64 -2.66
C ILE A 142 -21.49 5.78 -2.80
#